data_AF-A0A286RHR3-F1
#
_entry.id   AF-A0A286RHR3-F1
#
_cell.length_a   1.000
_cell.length_b   1.000
_cell.length_c   1.000
_cell.angle_alpha   90.00
_cell.angle_beta   90.00
_cell.angle_gamma   90.00
#
_symmetry.space_group_name_H-M   'P 1'
#
loop_
_entity.id
_entity.type
_entity.pdbx_description
1 polymer ?
#
loop_
_entity_poly.entity_id
_entity_poly.type
_entity_poly.pdbx_seq_one_letter_code
_entity_poly.pdbx_strand_id
1 'polypeptide(L)'
;MRLRLFGPTGVAVFGKVPIPVVTSRSIPAVVQQLGMSKPYLPLWFDRARPLFGAILLFVPLYLLGVAWFAADPQTIDIGYSPTQPVPFSHALHAGELGLDCRYCHTTVEKAAHAAIPSTEICMNCHDRIAPNSPKLALVRESYATGQPIPWVRVHDLPDFVYFDHSAHVNRGVSCVECHDRVDRMERVYQARTLRMGWCLECHRNPEPHLRPQDQITNLAWQAGSPEEQQRIGEELRRKNNIQPSTSCSTCHR
;
A
#
# COMPACT_ATOMS: atom_id res chain seq x y z
N MET A 1 -10.55 88.80 -4.92
CA MET A 1 -10.23 89.69 -3.80
C MET A 1 -8.88 89.25 -3.23
N ARG A 2 -7.85 90.09 -3.37
CA ARG A 2 -6.47 89.86 -2.88
C ARG A 2 -6.38 90.00 -1.35
N LEU A 3 -5.23 89.56 -0.80
CA LEU A 3 -4.64 89.74 0.55
C LEU A 3 -4.86 88.54 1.49
N ARG A 4 -3.90 88.08 2.31
CA ARG A 4 -2.47 88.42 2.54
C ARG A 4 -1.84 87.28 3.36
N LEU A 5 -0.55 87.05 3.16
CA LEU A 5 0.32 86.21 4.00
C LEU A 5 0.44 86.80 5.43
N PHE A 6 0.38 85.94 6.45
CA PHE A 6 1.02 86.14 7.75
C PHE A 6 1.56 84.79 8.27
N GLY A 7 2.74 84.85 8.89
CA GLY A 7 3.71 83.76 9.07
C GLY A 7 3.44 82.74 10.19
N PRO A 8 4.44 81.86 10.46
CA PRO A 8 4.24 80.59 11.13
C PRO A 8 4.60 80.67 12.62
N THR A 9 3.74 81.26 13.46
CA THR A 9 3.88 81.17 14.94
C THR A 9 2.59 81.60 15.63
N GLY A 10 2.12 80.83 16.63
CA GLY A 10 1.20 81.31 17.67
C GLY A 10 -0.20 80.67 17.63
N VAL A 11 -0.43 79.54 18.31
CA VAL A 11 -0.91 79.45 19.70
C VAL A 11 -2.41 79.82 19.83
N ALA A 12 -3.24 78.80 20.05
CA ALA A 12 -4.62 78.97 20.53
C ALA A 12 -4.64 78.89 22.06
N VAL A 13 -5.23 79.88 22.72
CA VAL A 13 -5.33 79.98 24.19
C VAL A 13 -6.78 79.68 24.60
N PHE A 14 -6.97 78.63 25.42
CA PHE A 14 -8.19 78.39 26.17
C PHE A 14 -7.82 77.99 27.60
N GLY A 15 -8.28 78.77 28.60
CA GLY A 15 -8.28 78.41 30.02
C GLY A 15 -6.92 78.09 30.67
N LYS A 16 -6.18 79.12 31.12
CA LYS A 16 -5.09 79.19 32.14
C LYS A 16 -4.16 78.00 32.45
N VAL A 17 -4.11 76.93 31.64
CA VAL A 17 -3.11 75.86 31.68
C VAL A 17 -2.79 75.50 30.23
N PRO A 18 -1.54 75.66 29.78
CA PRO A 18 -1.16 75.29 28.41
C PRO A 18 -1.21 73.76 28.28
N ILE A 19 -2.19 73.24 27.54
CA ILE A 19 -2.20 71.83 27.11
C ILE A 19 -1.37 71.74 25.83
N PRO A 20 -0.23 71.04 25.80
CA PRO A 20 0.51 70.85 24.57
C PRO A 20 -0.30 69.98 23.61
N VAL A 21 -0.59 70.51 22.42
CA VAL A 21 -1.11 69.72 21.31
C VAL A 21 -0.01 68.75 20.88
N VAL A 22 -0.12 67.50 21.33
CA VAL A 22 0.79 66.42 20.94
C VAL A 22 0.52 66.08 19.47
N THR A 23 1.29 66.72 18.60
CA THR A 23 1.37 66.34 17.19
C THR A 23 1.98 64.94 17.08
N SER A 24 1.54 64.14 16.11
CA SER A 24 1.81 62.70 15.93
C SER A 24 3.28 62.28 15.75
N ARG A 25 4.25 63.15 16.07
CA ARG A 25 5.70 62.89 15.98
C ARG A 25 6.32 62.37 17.28
N SER A 26 5.58 62.20 18.37
CA SER A 26 6.15 61.83 19.68
C SER A 26 5.97 60.35 20.08
N ILE A 27 5.30 59.53 19.27
CA ILE A 27 5.21 58.07 19.52
C ILE A 27 6.59 57.36 19.60
N PRO A 28 7.68 57.79 18.92
CA PRO A 28 8.97 57.10 19.06
C PRO A 28 9.59 57.21 20.46
N ALA A 29 9.23 58.24 21.24
CA ALA A 29 9.91 58.54 22.50
C ALA A 29 9.44 57.66 23.67
N VAL A 30 8.17 57.24 23.70
CA VAL A 30 7.63 56.42 24.79
C VAL A 30 8.15 54.98 24.73
N VAL A 31 8.39 54.45 23.53
CA VAL A 31 8.98 53.10 23.35
C VAL A 31 10.43 53.05 23.86
N GLN A 32 11.13 54.19 23.87
CA GLN A 32 12.53 54.28 24.32
C GLN A 32 12.66 54.27 25.85
N GLN A 33 11.59 54.58 26.59
CA GLN A 33 11.59 54.76 28.04
C GLN A 33 11.39 53.45 28.83
N LEU A 34 10.94 52.37 28.17
CA LEU A 34 10.73 51.06 28.79
C LEU A 34 11.99 50.17 28.86
N GLY A 35 13.18 50.70 28.54
CA GLY A 35 14.45 50.01 28.79
C GLY A 35 14.60 48.65 28.10
N MET A 36 13.73 48.31 27.15
CA MET A 36 13.88 47.11 26.35
C MET A 36 14.88 47.41 25.24
N SER A 37 16.16 47.19 25.52
CA SER A 37 17.21 47.11 24.49
C SER A 37 16.68 46.22 23.36
N LYS A 38 16.75 46.69 22.11
CA LYS A 38 16.54 45.80 20.95
C LYS A 38 17.36 44.54 21.21
N PRO A 39 16.76 43.34 21.22
CA PRO A 39 17.50 42.12 21.52
C PRO A 39 18.68 42.06 20.54
N TYR A 40 19.89 42.14 21.06
CA TYR A 40 21.11 42.07 20.27
C TYR A 40 21.26 40.60 19.86
N LEU A 41 20.63 40.21 18.77
CA LEU A 41 20.89 38.89 18.21
C LEU A 41 22.34 38.89 17.71
N PRO A 42 23.17 37.89 18.04
CA PRO A 42 24.52 37.79 17.54
C PRO A 42 24.56 37.80 16.00
N LEU A 43 25.60 38.34 15.38
CA LEU A 43 25.74 38.43 13.91
C LEU A 43 25.68 37.07 13.19
N TRP A 44 26.03 35.97 13.88
CA TRP A 44 25.88 34.62 13.34
C TRP A 44 24.40 34.23 13.15
N PHE A 45 23.49 34.81 13.94
CA PHE A 45 22.06 34.56 13.87
C PHE A 45 21.44 35.14 12.59
N ASP A 46 21.87 36.33 12.16
CA ASP A 46 21.41 36.91 10.87
C ASP A 46 21.85 36.06 9.68
N ARG A 47 23.04 35.44 9.78
CA ARG A 47 23.55 34.50 8.77
C ARG A 47 22.83 33.15 8.79
N ALA A 48 22.40 32.69 9.98
CA ALA A 48 21.69 31.43 10.16
C ALA A 48 20.16 31.55 9.91
N ARG A 49 19.58 32.74 10.03
CA ARG A 49 18.14 33.01 9.82
C ARG A 49 17.59 32.50 8.48
N PRO A 50 18.22 32.72 7.30
CA PRO A 50 17.71 32.17 6.06
C PRO A 50 17.79 30.63 6.02
N LEU A 51 18.80 30.03 6.66
CA LEU A 51 18.92 28.57 6.79
C LEU A 51 17.80 28.01 7.66
N PHE A 52 17.49 28.63 8.80
CA PHE A 52 16.36 28.22 9.64
C PHE A 52 15.02 28.37 8.91
N GLY A 53 14.83 29.44 8.15
CA GLY A 53 13.65 29.62 7.30
C GLY A 53 13.54 28.53 6.23
N ALA A 54 14.65 28.17 5.58
CA ALA A 54 14.69 27.08 4.61
C ALA A 54 14.38 25.72 5.28
N ILE A 55 14.99 25.42 6.42
CA ILE A 55 14.73 24.18 7.17
C ILE A 55 13.26 24.08 7.59
N LEU A 56 12.68 25.16 8.14
CA LEU A 56 11.28 25.20 8.53
C LEU A 56 10.29 24.99 7.37
N LEU A 57 10.70 25.31 6.13
CA LEU A 57 9.88 25.07 4.95
C LEU A 57 10.12 23.66 4.36
N PHE A 58 11.38 23.29 4.13
CA PHE A 58 11.74 22.08 3.39
C PHE A 58 11.63 20.81 4.22
N VAL A 59 11.88 20.85 5.54
CA VAL A 59 11.77 19.63 6.37
C VAL A 59 10.32 19.15 6.47
N PRO A 60 9.31 19.99 6.75
CA PRO A 60 7.92 19.53 6.72
C PRO A 60 7.49 19.04 5.34
N LEU A 61 7.90 19.72 4.26
CA LEU A 61 7.59 19.27 2.89
C LEU A 61 8.22 17.92 2.58
N TYR A 62 9.48 17.71 3.00
CA TYR A 62 10.16 16.43 2.86
C TYR A 62 9.45 15.33 3.67
N LEU A 63 9.12 15.59 4.94
CA LEU A 63 8.41 14.63 5.79
C LEU A 63 7.02 14.32 5.24
N LEU A 64 6.30 15.30 4.68
CA LEU A 64 5.04 15.07 3.98
C LEU A 64 5.23 14.21 2.74
N GLY A 65 6.29 14.44 1.95
CA GLY A 65 6.63 13.60 0.80
C GLY A 65 6.95 12.16 1.20
N VAL A 66 7.74 11.97 2.27
CA VAL A 66 8.05 10.64 2.82
C VAL A 66 6.79 9.96 3.34
N ALA A 67 5.95 10.68 4.09
CA ALA A 67 4.70 10.14 4.62
C ALA A 67 3.73 9.76 3.49
N TRP A 68 3.62 10.58 2.44
CA TRP A 68 2.83 10.28 1.25
C TRP A 68 3.32 9.01 0.55
N PHE A 69 4.62 8.89 0.33
CA PHE A 69 5.22 7.71 -0.29
C PHE A 69 5.08 6.45 0.57
N ALA A 70 5.29 6.55 1.88
CA ALA A 70 5.15 5.43 2.80
C ALA A 70 3.68 4.98 2.97
N ALA A 71 2.73 5.90 2.81
CA ALA A 71 1.30 5.60 2.80
C ALA A 71 0.79 5.18 1.42
N ASP A 72 1.66 5.10 0.40
CA ASP A 72 1.25 4.74 -0.95
C ASP A 72 0.71 3.30 -0.98
N PRO A 73 -0.54 3.09 -1.42
CA PRO A 73 -1.16 1.77 -1.50
C PRO A 73 -0.34 0.73 -2.27
N GLN A 74 0.50 1.16 -3.21
CA GLN A 74 1.32 0.26 -4.02
C GLN A 74 2.51 -0.34 -3.25
N THR A 75 2.81 0.15 -2.04
CA THR A 75 3.98 -0.29 -1.25
C THR A 75 3.60 -1.05 0.01
N ILE A 76 2.35 -0.98 0.43
CA ILE A 76 1.86 -1.58 1.67
C ILE A 76 1.59 -3.08 1.41
N ASP A 77 1.97 -3.93 2.37
CA ASP A 77 1.81 -5.39 2.40
C ASP A 77 2.70 -6.22 1.45
N ILE A 78 3.36 -5.60 0.46
CA ILE A 78 4.32 -6.32 -0.40
C ILE A 78 5.47 -6.86 0.45
N GLY A 79 5.77 -8.15 0.27
CA GLY A 79 6.82 -8.85 1.00
C GLY A 79 6.39 -9.34 2.38
N TYR A 80 5.13 -9.13 2.79
CA TYR A 80 4.60 -9.72 4.01
C TYR A 80 4.72 -11.25 3.95
N SER A 81 5.52 -11.81 4.87
CA SER A 81 5.83 -13.24 4.93
C SER A 81 5.86 -13.70 6.40
N PRO A 82 4.68 -13.95 7.00
CA PRO A 82 4.59 -14.32 8.41
C PRO A 82 5.21 -15.71 8.66
N THR A 83 5.76 -15.89 9.85
CA THR A 83 6.18 -17.21 10.33
C THR A 83 4.95 -18.11 10.51
N GLN A 84 4.96 -19.27 9.86
CA GLN A 84 3.88 -20.24 9.95
C GLN A 84 4.09 -21.23 11.10
N PRO A 85 3.03 -21.78 11.70
CA PRO A 85 3.14 -22.82 12.75
C PRO A 85 3.85 -24.08 12.24
N VAL A 86 3.61 -24.44 10.98
CA VAL A 86 4.32 -25.52 10.27
C VAL A 86 5.13 -24.89 9.14
N PRO A 87 6.44 -25.17 9.03
CA PRO A 87 7.29 -24.62 7.98
C PRO A 87 7.07 -25.36 6.64
N PHE A 88 5.89 -25.16 6.04
CA PHE A 88 5.53 -25.74 4.75
C PHE A 88 6.24 -25.00 3.61
N SER A 89 6.93 -25.76 2.75
CA SER A 89 7.64 -25.23 1.57
C SER A 89 6.89 -25.58 0.29
N HIS A 90 6.37 -24.56 -0.41
CA HIS A 90 5.82 -24.76 -1.76
C HIS A 90 6.91 -25.05 -2.79
N ALA A 91 8.13 -24.52 -2.58
CA ALA A 91 9.28 -24.82 -3.41
C ALA A 91 9.56 -26.33 -3.50
N LEU A 92 9.49 -27.03 -2.37
CA LEU A 92 9.66 -28.49 -2.35
C LEU A 92 8.46 -29.21 -2.99
N HIS A 93 7.24 -28.88 -2.58
CA HIS A 93 6.05 -29.66 -2.95
C HIS A 93 5.58 -29.40 -4.39
N ALA A 94 5.47 -28.14 -4.79
CA ALA A 94 5.02 -27.78 -6.13
C ALA A 94 6.19 -27.64 -7.12
N GLY A 95 7.34 -27.15 -6.65
CA GLY A 95 8.52 -26.93 -7.49
C GLY A 95 9.29 -28.22 -7.78
N GLU A 96 9.88 -28.83 -6.74
CA GLU A 96 10.76 -30.00 -6.91
C GLU A 96 9.98 -31.30 -7.15
N LEU A 97 8.91 -31.54 -6.38
CA LEU A 97 8.10 -32.77 -6.49
C LEU A 97 7.02 -32.68 -7.59
N GLY A 98 6.75 -31.48 -8.12
CA GLY A 98 5.80 -31.28 -9.22
C GLY A 98 4.34 -31.56 -8.87
N LEU A 99 3.94 -31.44 -7.59
CA LEU A 99 2.54 -31.62 -7.20
C LEU A 99 1.66 -30.52 -7.81
N ASP A 100 0.57 -30.91 -8.47
CA ASP A 100 -0.40 -29.96 -9.00
C ASP A 100 -1.08 -29.18 -7.86
N CYS A 101 -1.26 -27.88 -8.06
CA CYS A 101 -1.80 -26.96 -7.05
C CYS A 101 -3.16 -27.43 -6.49
N ARG A 102 -3.98 -28.07 -7.32
CA ARG A 102 -5.35 -28.52 -6.98
C ARG A 102 -5.36 -29.76 -6.11
N TYR A 103 -4.24 -30.46 -5.96
CA TYR A 103 -4.14 -31.58 -5.03
C TYR A 103 -4.40 -31.12 -3.58
N CYS A 104 -3.82 -29.97 -3.21
CA CYS A 104 -4.02 -29.38 -1.89
C CYS A 104 -5.16 -28.35 -1.90
N HIS A 105 -5.22 -27.47 -2.91
CA HIS A 105 -6.22 -26.40 -3.01
C HIS A 105 -7.44 -26.86 -3.83
N THR A 106 -8.14 -27.86 -3.30
CA THR A 106 -9.17 -28.62 -4.03
C THR A 106 -10.40 -27.81 -4.44
N THR A 107 -10.67 -26.69 -3.77
CA THR A 107 -11.87 -25.86 -4.02
C THR A 107 -11.64 -24.75 -5.04
N VAL A 108 -10.40 -24.52 -5.49
CA VAL A 108 -10.02 -23.34 -6.28
C VAL A 108 -10.80 -23.21 -7.60
N GLU A 109 -11.19 -24.31 -8.21
CA GLU A 109 -11.96 -24.34 -9.47
C GLU A 109 -13.48 -24.27 -9.26
N LYS A 110 -13.98 -24.43 -8.03
CA LYS A 110 -15.40 -24.67 -7.76
C LYS A 110 -16.04 -23.69 -6.79
N ALA A 111 -15.24 -23.04 -5.95
CA ALA A 111 -15.72 -22.14 -4.91
C ALA A 111 -15.01 -20.79 -4.98
N ALA A 112 -15.63 -19.80 -4.35
CA ALA A 112 -15.06 -18.47 -4.25
C ALA A 112 -13.79 -18.42 -3.41
N HIS A 113 -13.74 -19.23 -2.35
CA HIS A 113 -12.58 -19.35 -1.49
C HIS A 113 -11.72 -20.57 -1.88
N ALA A 114 -10.43 -20.35 -2.12
CA ALA A 114 -9.43 -21.41 -2.20
C ALA A 114 -9.06 -21.86 -0.78
N ALA A 115 -9.63 -22.97 -0.35
CA ALA A 115 -9.41 -23.50 0.99
C ALA A 115 -7.95 -23.92 1.18
N ILE A 116 -7.44 -23.70 2.38
CA ILE A 116 -6.21 -24.33 2.86
C ILE A 116 -6.51 -25.83 3.05
N PRO A 117 -5.60 -26.75 2.63
CA PRO A 117 -5.85 -28.19 2.74
C PRO A 117 -6.15 -28.61 4.17
N SER A 118 -7.01 -29.61 4.32
CA SER A 118 -7.18 -30.31 5.59
C SER A 118 -5.90 -31.08 5.96
N THR A 119 -5.72 -31.34 7.24
CA THR A 119 -4.57 -32.11 7.75
C THR A 119 -4.50 -33.52 7.15
N GLU A 120 -5.63 -34.10 6.74
CA GLU A 120 -5.69 -35.40 6.08
C GLU A 120 -4.87 -35.43 4.77
N ILE A 121 -4.91 -34.36 3.97
CA ILE A 121 -4.13 -34.27 2.73
C ILE A 121 -2.63 -34.38 3.02
N CYS A 122 -2.16 -33.76 4.11
CA CYS A 122 -0.77 -33.87 4.54
C CYS A 122 -0.41 -35.32 4.92
N MET A 123 -1.32 -36.01 5.62
CA MET A 123 -1.09 -37.36 6.14
C MET A 123 -1.19 -38.46 5.09
N ASN A 124 -1.78 -38.19 3.91
CA ASN A 124 -1.74 -39.11 2.76
C ASN A 124 -0.31 -39.56 2.41
N CYS A 125 0.69 -38.70 2.66
CA CYS A 125 2.10 -39.01 2.44
C CYS A 125 2.91 -39.03 3.73
N HIS A 126 2.67 -38.10 4.66
CA HIS A 126 3.53 -37.91 5.84
C HIS A 126 3.39 -38.99 6.93
N ASP A 127 2.46 -39.94 6.79
CA ASP A 127 2.49 -41.18 7.56
C ASP A 127 3.68 -42.09 7.19
N ARG A 128 4.20 -41.96 5.95
CA ARG A 128 5.32 -42.76 5.44
C ARG A 128 6.57 -41.92 5.14
N ILE A 129 6.39 -40.66 4.78
CA ILE A 129 7.47 -39.75 4.39
C ILE A 129 7.82 -38.83 5.57
N ALA A 130 9.03 -39.00 6.09
CA ALA A 130 9.53 -38.27 7.25
C ALA A 130 8.60 -38.30 8.48
N PRO A 131 8.01 -39.46 8.85
CA PRO A 131 6.94 -39.53 9.84
C PRO A 131 7.36 -38.99 11.22
N ASN A 132 8.64 -39.14 11.59
CA ASN A 132 9.19 -38.71 12.87
C ASN A 132 9.84 -37.32 12.82
N SER A 133 9.68 -36.57 11.73
CA SER A 133 10.26 -35.22 11.63
C SER A 133 9.68 -34.29 12.70
N PRO A 134 10.52 -33.53 13.43
CA PRO A 134 10.01 -32.55 14.41
C PRO A 134 9.22 -31.43 13.74
N LYS A 135 9.50 -31.12 12.46
CA LYS A 135 8.77 -30.10 11.68
C LYS A 135 7.29 -30.47 11.45
N LEU A 136 6.95 -31.75 11.54
CA LEU A 136 5.60 -32.27 11.32
C LEU A 136 4.85 -32.56 12.62
N ALA A 137 5.41 -32.21 13.79
CA ALA A 137 4.79 -32.48 15.08
C ALA A 137 3.35 -31.95 15.16
N LEU A 138 3.15 -30.69 14.77
CA LEU A 138 1.83 -30.05 14.78
C LEU A 138 0.87 -30.65 13.74
N VAL A 139 1.37 -31.15 12.61
CA VAL A 139 0.55 -31.85 11.61
C VAL A 139 0.03 -33.17 12.18
N ARG A 140 0.89 -33.94 12.84
CA ARG A 140 0.50 -35.20 13.50
C ARG A 140 -0.48 -34.97 14.65
N GLU A 141 -0.24 -33.93 15.46
CA GLU A 141 -1.15 -33.53 16.54
C GLU A 141 -2.52 -33.13 16.00
N SER A 142 -2.56 -32.29 14.97
CA SER A 142 -3.79 -31.89 14.29
C SER A 142 -4.55 -33.10 13.72
N TYR A 143 -3.84 -34.08 13.15
CA TYR A 143 -4.45 -35.30 12.63
C TYR A 143 -5.03 -36.18 13.75
N ALA A 144 -4.32 -36.33 14.87
CA ALA A 144 -4.74 -37.17 15.98
C ALA A 144 -5.91 -36.56 16.78
N THR A 145 -5.95 -35.23 16.91
CA THR A 145 -6.94 -34.51 17.73
C THR A 145 -8.14 -33.99 16.92
N GLY A 146 -8.00 -33.90 15.60
CA GLY A 146 -8.96 -33.25 14.71
C GLY A 146 -8.96 -31.72 14.79
N GLN A 147 -8.10 -31.11 15.61
CA GLN A 147 -7.99 -29.65 15.70
C GLN A 147 -7.25 -29.09 14.49
N PRO A 148 -7.78 -28.08 13.78
CA PRO A 148 -7.12 -27.54 12.59
C PRO A 148 -5.83 -26.79 12.95
N ILE A 149 -4.86 -26.83 12.04
CA ILE A 149 -3.62 -26.05 12.16
C ILE A 149 -3.98 -24.55 12.05
N PRO A 150 -3.53 -23.70 12.99
CA PRO A 150 -3.85 -22.27 12.99
C PRO A 150 -2.95 -21.50 12.01
N TRP A 151 -3.14 -21.73 10.71
CA TRP A 151 -2.39 -21.05 9.66
C TRP A 151 -2.55 -19.54 9.70
N VAL A 152 -1.45 -18.82 9.47
CA VAL A 152 -1.48 -17.35 9.36
C VAL A 152 -1.70 -16.99 7.89
N ARG A 153 -2.79 -16.27 7.61
CA ARG A 153 -3.12 -15.86 6.25
C ARG A 153 -2.09 -14.84 5.74
N VAL A 154 -1.60 -15.04 4.51
CA VAL A 154 -0.67 -14.12 3.84
C VAL A 154 -1.42 -13.09 3.01
N HIS A 155 -2.33 -13.55 2.16
CA HIS A 155 -3.15 -12.69 1.32
C HIS A 155 -4.50 -12.47 2.01
N ASP A 156 -4.68 -11.30 2.62
CA ASP A 156 -5.89 -10.96 3.38
C ASP A 156 -6.56 -9.73 2.75
N LEU A 157 -7.65 -9.99 2.02
CA LEU A 157 -8.49 -8.92 1.47
C LEU A 157 -9.50 -8.49 2.55
N PRO A 158 -9.90 -7.21 2.60
CA PRO A 158 -10.93 -6.77 3.54
C PRO A 158 -12.25 -7.54 3.37
N ASP A 159 -12.95 -7.79 4.47
CA ASP A 159 -14.19 -8.61 4.47
C ASP A 159 -15.33 -8.06 3.60
N PHE A 160 -15.32 -6.75 3.29
CA PHE A 160 -16.26 -6.13 2.37
C PHE A 160 -15.92 -6.36 0.88
N VAL A 161 -14.90 -7.16 0.60
CA VAL A 161 -14.48 -7.57 -0.74
C VAL A 161 -14.77 -9.06 -0.91
N TYR A 162 -15.80 -9.37 -1.70
CA TYR A 162 -16.07 -10.71 -2.17
C TYR A 162 -15.17 -11.04 -3.38
N PHE A 163 -14.21 -11.93 -3.17
CA PHE A 163 -13.36 -12.47 -4.23
C PHE A 163 -13.72 -13.93 -4.54
N ASP A 164 -13.80 -14.28 -5.83
CA ASP A 164 -14.18 -15.61 -6.28
C ASP A 164 -13.08 -16.29 -7.11
N HIS A 165 -12.34 -17.24 -6.53
CA HIS A 165 -11.27 -17.96 -7.23
C HIS A 165 -11.77 -18.70 -8.47
N SER A 166 -12.91 -19.39 -8.36
CA SER A 166 -13.48 -20.17 -9.47
C SER A 166 -13.81 -19.30 -10.68
N ALA A 167 -14.23 -18.04 -10.46
CA ALA A 167 -14.52 -17.11 -11.53
C ALA A 167 -13.27 -16.72 -12.35
N HIS A 168 -12.08 -16.76 -11.76
CA HIS A 168 -10.83 -16.40 -12.41
C HIS A 168 -10.15 -17.61 -13.04
N VAL A 169 -9.99 -18.69 -12.26
CA VAL A 169 -9.29 -19.92 -12.69
C VAL A 169 -10.01 -20.59 -13.86
N ASN A 170 -11.35 -20.62 -13.84
CA ASN A 170 -12.13 -21.19 -14.96
C ASN A 170 -12.18 -20.29 -16.20
N ARG A 171 -11.66 -19.06 -16.10
CA ARG A 171 -11.59 -18.10 -17.22
C ARG A 171 -10.18 -17.91 -17.75
N GLY A 172 -9.24 -18.75 -17.37
CA GLY A 172 -7.90 -18.72 -17.95
C GLY A 172 -6.90 -17.85 -17.18
N VAL A 173 -7.19 -17.45 -15.94
CA VAL A 173 -6.25 -16.70 -15.09
C VAL A 173 -5.46 -17.68 -14.23
N SER A 174 -4.12 -17.65 -14.32
CA SER A 174 -3.24 -18.53 -13.55
C SER A 174 -2.95 -18.02 -12.15
N CYS A 175 -2.61 -18.95 -11.26
CA CYS A 175 -2.14 -18.67 -9.90
C CYS A 175 -0.96 -17.68 -9.89
N VAL A 176 -0.05 -17.74 -10.88
CA VAL A 176 1.16 -16.89 -10.93
C VAL A 176 0.85 -15.40 -11.15
N GLU A 177 -0.31 -15.06 -11.73
CA GLU A 177 -0.68 -13.66 -11.95
C GLU A 177 -0.88 -12.93 -10.61
N CYS A 178 -1.52 -13.61 -9.64
CA CYS A 178 -1.85 -13.06 -8.33
C CYS A 178 -0.83 -13.45 -7.24
N HIS A 179 -0.35 -14.69 -7.25
CA HIS A 179 0.50 -15.25 -6.20
C HIS A 179 1.97 -15.38 -6.58
N ASP A 180 2.35 -14.96 -7.80
CA ASP A 180 3.72 -15.10 -8.33
C ASP A 180 4.18 -16.57 -8.34
N ARG A 181 5.49 -16.81 -8.46
CA ARG A 181 6.11 -18.13 -8.53
C ARG A 181 6.14 -18.82 -7.17
N VAL A 182 4.96 -19.20 -6.67
CA VAL A 182 4.81 -19.94 -5.41
C VAL A 182 5.57 -21.27 -5.41
N ASP A 183 5.76 -21.89 -6.57
CA ASP A 183 6.62 -23.07 -6.77
C ASP A 183 8.12 -22.81 -6.51
N ARG A 184 8.51 -21.55 -6.25
CA ARG A 184 9.86 -21.16 -5.84
C ARG A 184 9.90 -20.59 -4.42
N MET A 185 8.77 -20.60 -3.72
CA MET A 185 8.65 -20.02 -2.38
C MET A 185 8.82 -21.10 -1.31
N GLU A 186 9.92 -21.05 -0.56
CA GLU A 186 10.06 -21.83 0.68
C GLU A 186 9.09 -21.36 1.76
N ARG A 187 8.79 -20.06 1.78
CA ARG A 187 7.77 -19.45 2.62
C ARG A 187 6.99 -18.48 1.74
N VAL A 188 5.68 -18.62 1.74
CA VAL A 188 4.80 -17.76 0.93
C VAL A 188 4.93 -16.32 1.43
N TYR A 189 4.95 -15.39 0.48
CA TYR A 189 4.89 -13.97 0.75
C TYR A 189 3.93 -13.29 -0.23
N GLN A 190 3.45 -12.11 0.14
CA GLN A 190 2.59 -11.32 -0.74
C GLN A 190 3.43 -10.60 -1.80
N ALA A 191 3.38 -11.08 -3.03
CA ALA A 191 4.15 -10.54 -4.16
C ALA A 191 3.43 -9.42 -4.93
N ARG A 192 2.10 -9.36 -4.79
CA ARG A 192 1.23 -8.38 -5.45
C ARG A 192 0.50 -7.53 -4.40
N THR A 193 0.12 -6.32 -4.77
CA THR A 193 -0.59 -5.41 -3.85
C THR A 193 -2.00 -5.92 -3.54
N LEU A 194 -2.65 -6.59 -4.50
CA LEU A 194 -4.04 -7.05 -4.44
C LEU A 194 -5.04 -5.96 -4.04
N ARG A 195 -4.69 -4.69 -4.32
CA ARG A 195 -5.57 -3.55 -4.08
C ARG A 195 -6.49 -3.32 -5.27
N MET A 196 -7.57 -2.59 -5.03
CA MET A 196 -8.58 -2.29 -6.05
C MET A 196 -7.99 -1.80 -7.37
N GLY A 197 -6.99 -0.90 -7.33
CA GLY A 197 -6.33 -0.39 -8.54
C GLY A 197 -5.74 -1.52 -9.39
N TRP A 198 -4.98 -2.41 -8.77
CA TRP A 198 -4.37 -3.58 -9.42
C TRP A 198 -5.42 -4.54 -10.00
N CYS A 199 -6.48 -4.83 -9.24
CA CYS A 199 -7.59 -5.66 -9.74
C CYS A 199 -8.28 -5.00 -10.95
N LEU A 200 -8.52 -3.69 -10.90
CA LEU A 200 -9.18 -2.96 -11.98
C LEU A 200 -8.31 -2.80 -13.23
N GLU A 201 -7.00 -2.69 -13.09
CA GLU A 201 -6.06 -2.71 -14.22
C GLU A 201 -6.23 -4.01 -15.02
N CYS A 202 -6.24 -5.17 -14.35
CA CYS A 202 -6.49 -6.46 -14.99
C CYS A 202 -7.92 -6.57 -15.55
N HIS A 203 -8.95 -6.14 -14.80
CA HIS A 203 -10.33 -6.19 -15.31
C HIS A 203 -10.57 -5.31 -16.55
N ARG A 204 -9.82 -4.22 -16.70
CA ARG A 204 -9.88 -3.34 -17.89
C ARG A 204 -9.11 -3.89 -19.07
N ASN A 205 -8.02 -4.62 -18.82
CA ASN A 205 -7.14 -5.20 -19.83
C ASN A 205 -6.72 -6.63 -19.45
N PRO A 206 -7.62 -7.62 -19.53
CA PRO A 206 -7.35 -8.98 -19.06
C PRO A 206 -6.42 -9.78 -19.99
N GLU A 207 -6.35 -9.44 -21.28
CA GLU A 207 -5.69 -10.23 -22.32
C GLU A 207 -4.23 -10.61 -22.01
N PRO A 208 -3.38 -9.72 -21.48
CA PRO A 208 -2.01 -10.07 -21.11
C PRO A 208 -1.90 -11.16 -20.04
N HIS A 209 -2.98 -11.43 -19.30
CA HIS A 209 -3.01 -12.33 -18.14
C HIS A 209 -3.78 -13.63 -18.41
N LEU A 210 -4.42 -13.75 -19.58
CA LEU A 210 -5.18 -14.94 -19.97
C LEU A 210 -4.26 -15.99 -20.58
N ARG A 211 -4.48 -17.25 -20.22
CA ARG A 211 -3.75 -18.38 -20.81
C ARG A 211 -4.66 -19.60 -21.04
N PRO A 212 -4.21 -20.57 -21.86
CA PRO A 212 -4.96 -21.80 -22.08
C PRO A 212 -5.28 -22.52 -20.76
N GLN A 213 -6.46 -23.15 -20.69
CA GLN A 213 -6.99 -23.74 -19.45
C GLN A 213 -6.11 -24.86 -18.89
N ASP A 214 -5.40 -25.58 -19.76
CA ASP A 214 -4.43 -26.62 -19.42
C ASP A 214 -3.11 -26.08 -18.85
N GLN A 215 -2.87 -24.76 -18.95
CA GLN A 215 -1.64 -24.11 -18.48
C GLN A 215 -1.86 -23.28 -17.20
N ILE A 216 -3.01 -23.43 -16.54
CA ILE A 216 -3.39 -22.60 -15.39
C ILE A 216 -2.55 -22.86 -14.15
N THR A 217 -2.22 -24.13 -13.89
CA THR A 217 -1.31 -24.52 -12.80
C THR A 217 0.15 -24.58 -13.23
N ASN A 218 0.45 -24.39 -14.53
CA ASN A 218 1.81 -24.30 -15.02
C ASN A 218 2.38 -22.89 -14.78
N LEU A 219 3.06 -22.70 -13.65
CA LEU A 219 3.62 -21.40 -13.25
C LEU A 219 4.85 -20.99 -14.08
N ALA A 220 5.43 -21.92 -14.85
CA ALA A 220 6.55 -21.64 -15.74
C ALA A 220 6.11 -21.20 -17.15
N TRP A 221 4.83 -21.38 -17.49
CA TRP A 221 4.30 -21.03 -18.80
C TRP A 221 4.46 -19.53 -19.08
N GLN A 222 4.98 -19.23 -20.25
CA GLN A 222 5.14 -17.89 -20.82
C GLN A 222 4.86 -17.99 -22.31
N ALA A 223 4.21 -16.98 -22.89
CA ALA A 223 4.17 -16.83 -24.34
C ALA A 223 5.58 -16.51 -24.87
N GLY A 224 5.83 -16.79 -26.16
CA GLY A 224 7.13 -16.52 -26.79
C GLY A 224 7.45 -15.02 -26.89
N SER A 225 6.44 -14.16 -26.92
CA SER A 225 6.59 -12.69 -26.86
C SER A 225 5.37 -11.99 -26.26
N PRO A 226 5.46 -10.71 -25.84
CA PRO A 226 4.32 -9.92 -25.40
C PRO A 226 3.20 -9.80 -26.45
N GLU A 227 3.56 -9.69 -27.72
CA GLU A 227 2.60 -9.63 -28.84
C GLU A 227 1.87 -10.97 -29.01
N GLU A 228 2.59 -12.07 -28.83
CA GLU A 228 1.98 -13.40 -28.84
C GLU A 228 1.03 -13.59 -27.63
N GLN A 229 1.44 -13.16 -26.44
CA GLN A 229 0.60 -13.18 -25.25
C GLN A 229 -0.70 -12.40 -25.48
N GLN A 230 -0.60 -11.19 -26.03
CA GLN A 230 -1.75 -10.36 -26.36
C GLN A 230 -2.68 -11.08 -27.35
N ARG A 231 -2.14 -11.66 -28.42
CA ARG A 231 -2.92 -12.41 -29.42
C ARG A 231 -3.64 -13.62 -28.82
N ILE A 232 -2.95 -14.40 -27.99
CA ILE A 232 -3.53 -15.55 -27.28
C ILE A 232 -4.66 -15.06 -26.36
N GLY A 233 -4.41 -14.00 -25.59
CA GLY A 233 -5.38 -13.41 -24.68
C GLY A 233 -6.64 -12.93 -25.38
N GLU A 234 -6.51 -12.21 -26.50
CA GLU A 234 -7.63 -11.76 -27.33
C GLU A 234 -8.45 -12.93 -27.89
N GLU A 235 -7.77 -13.97 -28.38
CA GLU A 235 -8.43 -15.18 -28.87
C GLU A 235 -9.22 -15.88 -27.75
N LEU A 236 -8.61 -16.07 -26.59
CA LEU A 236 -9.24 -16.70 -25.43
C LEU A 236 -10.40 -15.86 -24.91
N ARG A 237 -10.23 -14.53 -24.83
CA ARG A 237 -11.28 -13.60 -24.41
C ARG A 237 -12.51 -13.73 -25.31
N ARG A 238 -12.31 -13.74 -26.63
CA ARG A 238 -13.38 -13.92 -27.62
C ARG A 238 -14.01 -15.31 -27.54
N LYS A 239 -13.19 -16.36 -27.53
CA LYS A 239 -13.65 -17.76 -27.51
C LYS A 239 -14.48 -18.09 -26.26
N ASN A 240 -14.04 -17.59 -25.11
CA ASN A 240 -14.66 -17.90 -23.81
C ASN A 240 -15.63 -16.81 -23.33
N ASN A 241 -15.93 -15.82 -24.18
CA ASN A 241 -16.80 -14.68 -23.86
C ASN A 241 -16.46 -14.05 -22.49
N ILE A 242 -15.21 -13.65 -22.31
CA ILE A 242 -14.70 -13.08 -21.06
C ILE A 242 -14.96 -11.57 -21.06
N GLN A 243 -15.83 -11.14 -20.16
CA GLN A 243 -16.23 -9.73 -19.97
C GLN A 243 -16.14 -9.38 -18.48
N PRO A 244 -14.93 -9.07 -17.96
CA PRO A 244 -14.77 -8.71 -16.56
C PRO A 244 -15.56 -7.43 -16.25
N SER A 245 -16.31 -7.45 -15.15
CA SER A 245 -17.04 -6.28 -14.69
C SER A 245 -16.13 -5.37 -13.87
N THR A 246 -16.29 -4.06 -14.02
CA THR A 246 -15.66 -3.03 -13.17
C THR A 246 -16.67 -2.35 -12.24
N SER A 247 -17.89 -2.89 -12.16
CA SER A 247 -18.93 -2.40 -11.26
C SER A 247 -18.60 -2.72 -9.79
N CYS A 248 -18.92 -1.79 -8.88
CA CYS A 248 -18.76 -1.99 -7.45
C CYS A 248 -19.49 -3.25 -6.96
N SER A 249 -20.70 -3.52 -7.48
CA SER A 249 -21.53 -4.68 -7.09
C SER A 249 -20.92 -6.03 -7.41
N THR A 250 -19.85 -6.07 -8.22
CA THR A 250 -19.14 -7.30 -8.54
C THR A 250 -18.32 -7.81 -7.36
N CYS A 251 -17.69 -6.90 -6.60
CA CYS A 251 -16.76 -7.25 -5.53
C CYS A 251 -17.19 -6.70 -4.16
N HIS A 252 -17.98 -5.63 -4.10
CA HIS A 252 -18.40 -5.00 -2.84
C HIS A 252 -19.87 -5.32 -2.55
N ARG A 253 -20.09 -6.42 -1.83
CA ARG A 253 -21.43 -6.94 -1.50
C ARG A 253 -21.47 -7.57 -0.12
#